data_AF-A0A5B8A1K1-F1
#
_entry.id   AF-A0A5B8A1K1-F1
#
_cell.length_a   1.000
_cell.length_b   1.000
_cell.length_c   1.000
_cell.angle_alpha   90.00
_cell.angle_beta   90.00
_cell.angle_gamma   90.00
#
_symmetry.space_group_name_H-M   'P 1'
#
loop_
_entity.id
_entity.type
_entity.pdbx_description
1 polymer ?
#
loop_
_entity_poly.entity_id
_entity_poly.type
_entity_poly.pdbx_seq_one_letter_code
_entity_poly.pdbx_strand_id
1 'polypeptide(L)'
;MAEPAAPNEHFAQKSDAELLYLVQNPQRYPQGLVQAAVQELQRRELIPRELPDAEKPASAPVAPPDESTGQLARKLLQTVFWPTKTYFVTPLLIDANLLVFALMALSGVNVFTPAGVDLVAWGSNFSPLTLPGQPWRLLTSCFLHGGPAHLLLNLSALLFLGLLSEPLVGRGRLLLVYVCSGVGGSLFSLAWHTQGVNSVGASGAIFGLYGLLLALAALRAVPMSRAERLSLLWFMLYMVLNSLVAGLEANTDNAAHVGGLITGLFAGALLSLLGLPKPPKQGISA
;
A
#
# COMPACT_ATOMS: atom_id res chain seq x y z
N MET A 1 -37.30 -52.67 -3.56
CA MET A 1 -36.68 -51.66 -2.67
C MET A 1 -35.40 -52.29 -2.15
N ALA A 2 -34.24 -51.76 -2.52
CA ALA A 2 -32.94 -52.30 -2.12
C ALA A 2 -32.65 -51.88 -0.67
N GLU A 3 -32.26 -52.84 0.17
CA GLU A 3 -31.77 -52.57 1.53
C GLU A 3 -30.56 -51.63 1.50
N PRO A 4 -30.46 -50.66 2.43
CA PRO A 4 -29.29 -49.80 2.53
C PRO A 4 -28.08 -50.64 2.99
N ALA A 5 -27.03 -50.68 2.17
CA ALA A 5 -25.76 -51.32 2.48
C ALA A 5 -25.24 -50.83 3.84
N ALA A 6 -24.78 -51.76 4.67
CA ALA A 6 -24.24 -51.46 5.99
C ALA A 6 -23.09 -50.42 5.89
N PRO A 7 -22.97 -49.46 6.82
CA PRO A 7 -21.94 -48.40 6.80
C PRO A 7 -20.48 -48.91 6.72
N ASN A 8 -20.26 -50.21 6.90
CA ASN A 8 -18.94 -50.84 7.03
C ASN A 8 -18.21 -51.08 5.69
N GLU A 9 -18.91 -51.19 4.56
CA GLU A 9 -18.24 -51.51 3.28
C GLU A 9 -17.42 -50.35 2.71
N HIS A 10 -17.85 -49.11 2.94
CA HIS A 10 -17.17 -47.93 2.37
C HIS A 10 -15.84 -47.60 3.09
N PHE A 11 -15.71 -47.96 4.36
CA PHE A 11 -14.46 -47.76 5.13
C PHE A 11 -13.47 -48.91 4.96
N ALA A 12 -13.94 -50.11 4.59
CA ALA A 12 -13.08 -51.24 4.25
C ALA A 12 -12.11 -50.94 3.10
N GLN A 13 -12.48 -50.01 2.20
CA GLN A 13 -11.66 -49.60 1.06
C GLN A 13 -10.69 -48.43 1.36
N LYS A 14 -10.78 -47.80 2.54
CA LYS A 14 -9.90 -46.67 2.92
C LYS A 14 -8.54 -47.16 3.42
N SER A 15 -7.51 -46.36 3.17
CA SER A 15 -6.16 -46.63 3.67
C SER A 15 -6.07 -46.38 5.18
N ASP A 16 -5.11 -47.05 5.84
CA ASP A 16 -4.91 -46.90 7.29
C ASP A 16 -4.57 -45.47 7.69
N ALA A 17 -3.82 -44.75 6.84
CA ALA A 17 -3.46 -43.35 7.05
C ALA A 17 -4.69 -42.42 7.02
N GLU A 18 -5.62 -42.64 6.10
CA GLU A 18 -6.87 -41.88 6.05
C GLU A 18 -7.74 -42.14 7.26
N LEU A 19 -7.84 -43.40 7.69
CA LEU A 19 -8.59 -43.77 8.89
C LEU A 19 -7.97 -43.14 10.14
N LEU A 20 -6.64 -43.19 10.30
CA LEU A 20 -5.93 -42.56 11.42
C LEU A 20 -6.10 -41.04 11.42
N TYR A 21 -6.05 -40.41 10.25
CA TYR A 21 -6.23 -38.97 10.12
C TYR A 21 -7.63 -38.53 10.56
N LEU A 22 -8.68 -39.28 10.20
CA LEU A 22 -10.05 -39.03 10.65
C LEU A 22 -10.17 -39.11 12.18
N VAL A 23 -9.54 -40.10 12.80
CA VAL A 23 -9.57 -40.31 14.25
C VAL A 23 -8.77 -39.24 15.00
N GLN A 24 -7.68 -38.73 14.44
CA GLN A 24 -6.87 -37.66 15.05
C GLN A 24 -7.54 -36.27 14.99
N ASN A 25 -8.53 -36.07 14.11
CA ASN A 25 -9.18 -34.78 13.89
C ASN A 25 -10.71 -34.81 14.13
N PRO A 26 -11.19 -35.33 15.27
CA PRO A 26 -12.61 -35.65 15.46
C PRO A 26 -13.53 -34.43 15.43
N GLN A 27 -13.01 -33.23 15.72
CA GLN A 27 -13.78 -31.97 15.71
C GLN A 27 -14.13 -31.47 14.30
N ARG A 28 -13.46 -32.01 13.27
CA ARG A 28 -13.66 -31.58 11.87
C ARG A 28 -14.66 -32.45 11.11
N TYR A 29 -15.12 -33.55 11.69
CA TYR A 29 -15.92 -34.56 11.00
C TYR A 29 -17.17 -34.96 11.81
N PRO A 30 -18.25 -35.42 11.14
CA PRO A 30 -19.43 -35.94 11.83
C PRO A 30 -19.07 -37.12 12.74
N GLN A 31 -19.65 -37.17 13.95
CA GLN A 31 -19.28 -38.19 14.95
C GLN A 31 -19.48 -39.63 14.46
N GLY A 32 -20.55 -39.91 13.70
CA GLY A 32 -20.77 -41.24 13.13
C GLY A 32 -19.67 -41.69 12.15
N LEU A 33 -19.05 -40.73 11.44
CA LEU A 33 -17.95 -41.01 10.51
C LEU A 33 -16.65 -41.32 11.27
N VAL A 34 -16.38 -40.57 12.34
CA VAL A 34 -15.23 -40.80 13.22
C VAL A 34 -15.37 -42.17 13.90
N GLN A 35 -16.56 -42.52 14.39
CA GLN A 35 -16.82 -43.82 15.02
C GLN A 35 -16.66 -44.99 14.05
N ALA A 36 -17.14 -44.87 12.80
CA ALA A 36 -16.94 -45.89 11.77
C ALA A 36 -15.44 -46.09 11.45
N ALA A 37 -14.66 -45.00 11.38
CA ALA A 37 -13.21 -45.09 11.19
C ALA A 37 -12.50 -45.78 12.37
N VAL A 38 -12.90 -45.49 13.62
CA VAL A 38 -12.41 -46.18 14.82
C VAL A 38 -12.71 -47.68 14.76
N GLN A 39 -13.96 -48.05 14.43
CA GLN A 39 -14.36 -49.46 14.32
C GLN A 39 -13.56 -50.21 13.26
N GLU A 40 -13.30 -49.60 12.11
CA GLU A 40 -12.50 -50.20 11.05
C GLU A 40 -11.03 -50.36 11.45
N LEU A 41 -10.43 -49.37 12.14
CA LEU A 41 -9.08 -49.49 12.70
C LEU A 41 -8.97 -50.58 13.77
N GLN A 42 -10.00 -50.74 14.61
CA GLN A 42 -10.09 -51.83 15.61
C GLN A 42 -10.27 -53.20 14.94
N ARG A 43 -11.04 -53.28 13.86
CA ARG A 43 -11.20 -54.50 13.05
C ARG A 43 -9.88 -54.92 12.41
N ARG A 44 -9.04 -53.95 12.01
CA ARG A 44 -7.69 -54.17 11.47
C ARG A 44 -6.61 -54.38 12.54
N GLU A 45 -6.98 -54.38 13.82
CA GLU A 45 -6.06 -54.53 14.95
C GLU A 45 -4.98 -53.43 15.03
N LEU A 46 -5.22 -52.27 14.39
CA LEU A 46 -4.28 -51.14 14.38
C LEU A 46 -4.39 -50.26 15.63
N ILE A 47 -5.54 -50.31 16.32
CA ILE A 47 -5.76 -49.64 17.60
C ILE A 47 -6.45 -50.58 18.60
N PRO A 48 -6.18 -50.46 19.91
CA PRO A 48 -6.82 -51.29 20.93
C PRO A 48 -8.35 -51.15 20.94
N ARG A 49 -9.06 -52.24 21.28
CA ARG A 49 -10.53 -52.24 21.43
C ARG A 49 -11.00 -51.48 22.66
N GLU A 50 -10.18 -51.50 23.71
CA GLU A 50 -10.37 -50.73 24.93
C GLU A 50 -9.20 -49.75 25.04
N LEU A 51 -9.51 -48.46 24.96
CA LEU A 51 -8.57 -47.41 25.32
C LEU A 51 -8.55 -47.32 26.85
N PRO A 52 -7.38 -47.17 27.50
CA PRO A 52 -7.34 -46.77 28.90
C PRO A 52 -8.17 -45.50 29.06
N ASP A 53 -8.86 -45.32 30.19
CA ASP A 53 -9.62 -44.10 30.48
C ASP A 53 -8.77 -42.88 30.16
N ALA A 54 -9.04 -42.26 29.00
CA ALA A 54 -8.28 -41.13 28.54
C ALA A 54 -8.70 -39.98 29.44
N GLU A 55 -7.85 -39.67 30.43
CA GLU A 55 -7.96 -38.46 31.22
C GLU A 55 -8.05 -37.31 30.23
N LYS A 56 -9.25 -36.75 30.08
CA LYS A 56 -9.54 -35.68 29.14
C LYS A 56 -8.58 -34.55 29.49
N PRO A 57 -7.57 -34.22 28.66
CA PRO A 57 -6.68 -33.12 28.99
C PRO A 57 -7.58 -31.91 29.14
N ALA A 58 -7.52 -31.25 30.31
CA ALA A 58 -8.27 -30.02 30.52
C ALA A 58 -8.01 -29.12 29.31
N SER A 59 -9.06 -28.74 28.59
CA SER A 59 -8.93 -27.85 27.45
C SER A 59 -8.17 -26.63 27.94
N ALA A 60 -6.93 -26.47 27.49
CA ALA A 60 -6.13 -25.32 27.86
C ALA A 60 -6.96 -24.08 27.52
N PRO A 61 -7.08 -23.10 28.44
CA PRO A 61 -7.76 -21.86 28.13
C PRO A 61 -7.19 -21.31 26.83
N VAL A 62 -8.05 -21.01 25.86
CA VAL A 62 -7.63 -20.29 24.65
C VAL A 62 -6.99 -19.00 25.14
N ALA A 63 -5.68 -18.85 24.92
CA ALA A 63 -4.98 -17.64 25.32
C ALA A 63 -5.68 -16.43 24.66
N PRO A 64 -5.88 -15.33 25.39
CA PRO A 64 -6.44 -14.12 24.80
C PRO A 64 -5.58 -13.69 23.59
N PRO A 65 -6.19 -13.03 22.57
CA PRO A 65 -5.45 -12.58 21.39
C PRO A 65 -4.20 -11.80 21.81
N ASP A 66 -3.05 -12.18 21.25
CA ASP A 66 -1.74 -11.65 21.61
C ASP A 66 -1.74 -10.11 21.55
N GLU A 67 -1.60 -9.49 22.73
CA GLU A 67 -1.57 -8.05 22.93
C GLU A 67 -0.48 -7.39 22.05
N SER A 68 0.58 -8.14 21.71
CA SER A 68 1.68 -7.69 20.86
C SER A 68 1.23 -7.35 19.43
N THR A 69 0.27 -8.10 18.87
CA THR A 69 -0.22 -7.89 17.50
C THR A 69 -1.07 -6.63 17.42
N GLY A 70 -1.93 -6.40 18.41
CA GLY A 70 -2.73 -5.19 18.50
C GLY A 70 -1.88 -3.94 18.75
N GLN A 71 -0.84 -4.05 19.60
CA GLN A 71 0.11 -2.97 19.84
C GLN A 71 0.95 -2.64 18.60
N LEU A 72 1.39 -3.66 17.85
CA LEU A 72 2.10 -3.47 16.59
C LEU A 72 1.21 -2.78 15.55
N ALA A 73 -0.02 -3.24 15.36
CA ALA A 73 -0.97 -2.64 14.43
C ALA A 73 -1.25 -1.17 14.78
N ARG A 74 -1.47 -0.88 16.07
CA ARG A 74 -1.65 0.49 16.56
C ARG A 74 -0.42 1.35 16.30
N LYS A 75 0.78 0.83 16.55
CA LYS A 75 2.03 1.54 16.30
C LYS A 75 2.24 1.83 14.81
N LEU A 76 1.97 0.86 13.94
CA LEU A 76 2.02 1.05 12.49
C LEU A 76 1.04 2.13 12.04
N LEU A 77 -0.23 2.04 12.48
CA LEU A 77 -1.25 3.04 12.17
C LEU A 77 -0.84 4.45 12.64
N GLN A 78 -0.31 4.56 13.87
CA GLN A 78 0.22 5.82 14.38
C GLN A 78 1.40 6.33 13.55
N THR A 79 2.27 5.44 13.06
CA THR A 79 3.44 5.85 12.27
C THR A 79 3.03 6.33 10.87
N VAL A 80 1.92 5.83 10.33
CA VAL A 80 1.41 6.22 9.01
C VAL A 80 0.60 7.52 9.08
N PHE A 81 -0.34 7.63 10.03
CA PHE A 81 -1.33 8.70 10.05
C PHE A 81 -1.06 9.79 11.08
N TRP A 82 -0.09 9.63 12.00
CA TRP A 82 0.15 10.62 13.04
C TRP A 82 1.39 11.48 12.76
N PRO A 83 1.25 12.81 12.66
CA PRO A 83 2.39 13.70 12.53
C PRO A 83 3.34 13.61 13.73
N THR A 84 4.63 13.42 13.45
CA THR A 84 5.72 13.44 14.44
C THR A 84 6.72 14.54 14.12
N LYS A 85 7.73 14.76 14.98
CA LYS A 85 8.73 15.82 14.77
C LYS A 85 9.53 15.66 13.46
N THR A 86 9.75 14.43 13.01
CA THR A 86 10.58 14.10 11.83
C THR A 86 9.77 13.61 10.64
N TYR A 87 8.47 13.41 10.82
CA TYR A 87 7.54 12.88 9.82
C TYR A 87 6.18 13.53 10.04
N PHE A 88 6.02 14.76 9.54
CA PHE A 88 4.90 15.65 9.85
C PHE A 88 4.03 15.92 8.63
N VAL A 89 4.66 16.21 7.48
CA VAL A 89 3.98 16.64 6.26
C VAL A 89 3.39 15.45 5.52
N THR A 90 4.10 14.32 5.49
CA THR A 90 3.63 13.14 4.76
C THR A 90 2.27 12.64 5.26
N PRO A 91 2.02 12.48 6.58
CA PRO A 91 0.68 12.15 7.09
C PRO A 91 -0.38 13.15 6.67
N LEU A 92 -0.09 14.46 6.75
CA LEU A 92 -1.05 15.49 6.38
C LEU A 92 -1.41 15.45 4.88
N LEU A 93 -0.44 15.13 4.03
CA LEU A 93 -0.72 14.93 2.60
C LEU A 93 -1.56 13.66 2.37
N ILE A 94 -1.27 12.57 3.07
CA ILE A 94 -2.08 11.34 3.02
C ILE A 94 -3.51 11.63 3.46
N ASP A 95 -3.68 12.29 4.62
CA ASP A 95 -4.97 12.65 5.20
C ASP A 95 -5.75 13.59 4.28
N ALA A 96 -5.09 14.56 3.65
CA ALA A 96 -5.73 15.46 2.69
C ALA A 96 -6.29 14.70 1.48
N ASN A 97 -5.54 13.75 0.93
CA ASN A 97 -5.99 12.91 -0.19
C ASN A 97 -7.18 12.02 0.22
N LEU A 98 -7.11 11.40 1.41
CA LEU A 98 -8.20 10.60 1.95
C LEU A 98 -9.46 11.44 2.20
N LEU A 99 -9.30 12.64 2.78
CA LEU A 99 -10.39 13.55 3.06
C LEU A 99 -11.08 14.00 1.77
N VAL A 100 -10.33 14.43 0.76
CA VAL A 100 -10.92 14.84 -0.53
C VAL A 100 -11.66 13.68 -1.18
N PHE A 101 -11.08 12.48 -1.20
CA PHE A 101 -11.74 11.30 -1.76
C PHE A 101 -13.03 10.92 -0.99
N ALA A 102 -13.01 11.00 0.33
CA ALA A 102 -14.19 10.78 1.17
C ALA A 102 -15.27 11.83 0.92
N LEU A 103 -14.90 13.11 0.80
CA LEU A 103 -15.84 14.19 0.49
C LEU A 103 -16.49 14.03 -0.88
N MET A 104 -15.75 13.56 -1.89
CA MET A 104 -16.32 13.19 -3.20
C MET A 104 -17.38 12.09 -3.06
N ALA A 105 -17.11 11.05 -2.27
CA ALA A 105 -18.08 9.98 -2.02
C ALA A 105 -19.34 10.52 -1.31
N LEU A 106 -19.15 11.35 -0.27
CA LEU A 106 -20.25 11.95 0.49
C LEU A 106 -21.08 12.93 -0.34
N SER A 107 -20.49 13.57 -1.37
CA SER A 107 -21.22 14.44 -2.29
C SER A 107 -21.98 13.69 -3.38
N GLY A 108 -21.96 12.36 -3.39
CA GLY A 108 -22.66 11.52 -4.36
C GLY A 108 -21.88 11.14 -5.61
N VAL A 109 -20.57 11.42 -5.68
CA VAL A 109 -19.73 10.93 -6.79
C VAL A 109 -19.57 9.41 -6.66
N ASN A 110 -19.73 8.68 -7.76
CA ASN A 110 -19.36 7.26 -7.79
C ASN A 110 -17.83 7.14 -7.75
N VAL A 111 -17.27 6.99 -6.55
CA VAL A 111 -15.81 6.96 -6.36
C VAL A 111 -15.12 5.72 -6.92
N PHE A 112 -15.85 4.66 -7.29
CA PHE A 112 -15.27 3.49 -7.96
C PHE A 112 -15.01 3.75 -9.43
N THR A 113 -15.90 4.50 -10.07
CA THR A 113 -15.81 4.89 -11.48
C THR A 113 -16.28 6.34 -11.65
N PRO A 114 -15.50 7.34 -11.18
CA PRO A 114 -15.91 8.74 -11.25
C PRO A 114 -16.10 9.17 -12.70
N ALA A 115 -17.19 9.86 -13.01
CA ALA A 115 -17.35 10.43 -14.34
C ALA A 115 -16.35 11.58 -14.54
N GLY A 116 -15.88 11.78 -15.77
CA GLY A 116 -14.97 12.88 -16.07
C GLY A 116 -15.52 14.25 -15.68
N VAL A 117 -16.84 14.44 -15.80
CA VAL A 117 -17.53 15.68 -15.40
C VAL A 117 -17.51 15.91 -13.89
N ASP A 118 -17.60 14.84 -13.09
CA ASP A 118 -17.52 14.92 -11.62
C ASP A 118 -16.11 15.37 -11.21
N LEU A 119 -15.09 14.79 -11.85
CA LEU A 119 -13.69 15.18 -11.62
C LEU A 119 -13.44 16.64 -12.01
N VAL A 120 -14.04 17.12 -13.12
CA VAL A 120 -13.95 18.52 -13.53
C VAL A 120 -14.62 19.44 -12.50
N ALA A 121 -15.80 19.08 -12.00
CA ALA A 121 -16.50 19.84 -10.97
C ALA A 121 -15.69 19.95 -9.67
N TRP A 122 -15.01 18.86 -9.29
CA TRP A 122 -14.14 18.80 -8.11
C TRP A 122 -12.75 19.42 -8.29
N GLY A 123 -12.39 19.81 -9.52
CA GLY A 123 -11.17 20.57 -9.74
C GLY A 123 -10.01 19.83 -10.41
N SER A 124 -10.30 18.85 -11.25
CA SER A 124 -9.28 18.20 -12.08
C SER A 124 -8.56 19.21 -12.98
N ASN A 125 -7.36 18.84 -13.43
CA ASN A 125 -6.60 19.62 -14.39
C ASN A 125 -7.22 19.41 -15.77
N PHE A 126 -8.18 20.28 -16.09
CA PHE A 126 -8.99 20.20 -17.30
C PHE A 126 -8.65 21.36 -18.22
N SER A 127 -7.93 21.10 -19.32
CA SER A 127 -7.32 22.17 -20.11
C SER A 127 -8.29 23.26 -20.61
N PRO A 128 -9.55 22.97 -21.01
CA PRO A 128 -10.50 24.02 -21.43
C PRO A 128 -10.90 24.99 -20.31
N LEU A 129 -10.69 24.64 -19.03
CA LEU A 129 -10.95 25.51 -17.89
C LEU A 129 -9.67 26.00 -17.21
N THR A 130 -8.64 25.17 -17.13
CA THR A 130 -7.37 25.53 -16.49
C THR A 130 -6.68 26.66 -17.25
N LEU A 131 -6.54 26.53 -18.58
CA LEU A 131 -5.80 27.51 -19.40
C LEU A 131 -6.48 28.89 -19.44
N PRO A 132 -7.81 29.02 -19.60
CA PRO A 132 -8.42 30.34 -19.76
C PRO A 132 -8.63 31.12 -18.46
N GLY A 133 -8.51 30.51 -17.27
CA GLY A 133 -8.73 31.26 -16.03
C GLY A 133 -8.89 30.50 -14.72
N GLN A 134 -8.69 29.17 -14.68
CA GLN A 134 -8.79 28.39 -13.44
C GLN A 134 -7.46 27.73 -13.06
N PRO A 135 -6.37 28.51 -12.83
CA PRO A 135 -5.04 27.96 -12.59
C PRO A 135 -4.92 27.19 -11.26
N TRP A 136 -5.85 27.40 -10.32
CA TRP A 136 -5.93 26.61 -9.09
C TRP A 136 -6.07 25.10 -9.37
N ARG A 137 -6.59 24.72 -10.56
CA ARG A 137 -6.72 23.34 -11.03
C ARG A 137 -5.39 22.61 -11.14
N LEU A 138 -4.29 23.35 -11.32
CA LEU A 138 -2.95 22.79 -11.36
C LEU A 138 -2.56 22.12 -10.03
N LEU A 139 -3.09 22.64 -8.91
CA LEU A 139 -2.82 22.15 -7.57
C LEU A 139 -3.93 21.23 -7.06
N THR A 140 -5.20 21.58 -7.24
CA THR A 140 -6.31 20.76 -6.72
C THR A 140 -6.37 19.39 -7.37
N SER A 141 -5.99 19.28 -8.65
CA SER A 141 -5.92 17.99 -9.36
C SER A 141 -5.04 16.95 -8.66
N CYS A 142 -4.01 17.40 -7.92
CA CYS A 142 -3.11 16.54 -7.18
C CYS A 142 -3.78 15.80 -6.01
N PHE A 143 -4.98 16.20 -5.61
CA PHE A 143 -5.71 15.59 -4.50
C PHE A 143 -6.92 14.74 -4.94
N LEU A 144 -7.23 14.75 -6.24
CA LEU A 144 -8.33 13.98 -6.81
C LEU A 144 -7.85 12.62 -7.33
N HIS A 145 -8.72 11.62 -7.29
CA HIS A 145 -8.38 10.27 -7.73
C HIS A 145 -9.51 9.64 -8.54
N GLY A 146 -9.13 8.99 -9.63
CA GLY A 146 -10.06 8.30 -10.56
C GLY A 146 -10.53 6.92 -10.10
N GLY A 147 -10.35 6.57 -8.82
CA GLY A 147 -10.77 5.28 -8.27
C GLY A 147 -10.00 4.87 -7.01
N PRO A 148 -10.46 3.86 -6.25
CA PRO A 148 -9.81 3.41 -5.03
C PRO A 148 -8.41 2.83 -5.28
N ALA A 149 -8.24 2.05 -6.35
CA ALA A 149 -6.92 1.49 -6.71
C ALA A 149 -5.90 2.60 -7.01
N HIS A 150 -6.32 3.64 -7.74
CA HIS A 150 -5.47 4.80 -8.03
C HIS A 150 -5.09 5.54 -6.74
N LEU A 151 -6.05 5.76 -5.83
CA LEU A 151 -5.77 6.35 -4.51
C LEU A 151 -4.78 5.49 -3.71
N LEU A 152 -5.03 4.19 -3.56
CA LEU A 152 -4.20 3.30 -2.76
C LEU A 152 -2.77 3.23 -3.27
N LEU A 153 -2.55 3.16 -4.59
CA LEU A 153 -1.22 3.17 -5.18
C LEU A 153 -0.49 4.48 -4.89
N ASN A 154 -1.16 5.63 -5.05
CA ASN A 154 -0.56 6.93 -4.74
C ASN A 154 -0.24 7.10 -3.25
N LEU A 155 -1.15 6.70 -2.35
CA LEU A 155 -0.91 6.80 -0.91
C LEU A 155 0.22 5.87 -0.46
N SER A 156 0.32 4.67 -1.04
CA SER A 156 1.41 3.73 -0.74
C SER A 156 2.76 4.29 -1.19
N ALA A 157 2.83 4.85 -2.40
CA ALA A 157 4.05 5.48 -2.91
C ALA A 157 4.42 6.73 -2.10
N LEU A 158 3.44 7.58 -1.77
CA LEU A 158 3.64 8.78 -0.95
C LEU A 158 4.12 8.44 0.46
N LEU A 159 3.54 7.42 1.10
CA LEU A 159 3.98 6.92 2.40
C LEU A 159 5.45 6.49 2.34
N PHE A 160 5.78 5.61 1.40
CA PHE A 160 7.12 5.09 1.25
C PHE A 160 8.15 6.19 0.95
N LEU A 161 7.87 7.06 -0.03
CA LEU A 161 8.77 8.14 -0.42
C LEU A 161 8.87 9.21 0.66
N GLY A 162 7.77 9.54 1.35
CA GLY A 162 7.76 10.51 2.43
C GLY A 162 8.58 10.04 3.64
N LEU A 163 8.50 8.75 4.00
CA LEU A 163 9.35 8.15 5.04
C LEU A 163 10.84 8.25 4.71
N LEU A 164 11.21 8.13 3.42
CA LEU A 164 12.59 8.28 2.98
C LEU A 164 13.04 9.74 2.89
N SER A 165 12.20 10.61 2.33
CA SER A 165 12.60 11.95 1.94
C SER A 165 12.40 13.01 3.04
N GLU A 166 11.33 12.94 3.82
CA GLU A 166 11.01 13.95 4.84
C GLU A 166 12.11 14.08 5.91
N PRO A 167 12.69 12.98 6.45
CA PRO A 167 13.79 13.09 7.40
C PRO A 167 15.07 13.68 6.79
N LEU A 168 15.27 13.52 5.48
CA LEU A 168 16.47 13.99 4.77
C LEU A 168 16.42 15.49 4.48
N VAL A 169 15.26 16.00 4.06
CA VAL A 169 15.12 17.41 3.64
C VAL A 169 14.37 18.27 4.64
N GLY A 170 13.63 17.67 5.58
CA GLY A 170 12.78 18.34 6.54
C GLY A 170 11.42 18.78 5.98
N ARG A 171 10.45 18.96 6.87
CA ARG A 171 9.03 19.25 6.57
C ARG A 171 8.79 20.34 5.51
N GLY A 172 9.37 21.53 5.68
CA GLY A 172 9.06 22.67 4.81
C GLY A 172 9.56 22.48 3.38
N ARG A 173 10.75 21.88 3.25
CA ARG A 173 11.35 21.59 1.93
C ARG A 173 10.62 20.44 1.25
N LEU A 174 10.24 19.40 1.98
CA LEU A 174 9.41 18.32 1.43
C LEU A 174 8.09 18.87 0.88
N LEU A 175 7.36 19.67 1.67
CA LEU A 175 6.09 20.25 1.25
C LEU A 175 6.26 21.09 -0.02
N LEU A 176 7.29 21.94 -0.06
CA LEU A 176 7.58 22.76 -1.23
C LEU A 176 7.89 21.92 -2.47
N VAL A 177 8.73 20.88 -2.34
CA VAL A 177 9.04 19.97 -3.45
C VAL A 177 7.77 19.27 -3.94
N TYR A 178 6.97 18.74 -3.03
CA TYR A 178 5.72 18.04 -3.38
C TYR A 178 4.76 18.96 -4.15
N VAL A 179 4.48 20.16 -3.62
CA VAL A 179 3.58 21.13 -4.26
C VAL A 179 4.12 21.61 -5.60
N CYS A 180 5.40 22.00 -5.66
CA CYS A 180 6.02 22.47 -6.90
C CYS A 180 6.05 21.38 -7.96
N SER A 181 6.35 20.13 -7.60
CA SER A 181 6.34 19.01 -8.55
C SER A 181 4.93 18.63 -9.00
N GLY A 182 3.92 18.73 -8.13
CA GLY A 182 2.52 18.57 -8.53
C GLY A 182 2.11 19.59 -9.58
N VAL A 183 2.37 20.88 -9.31
CA VAL A 183 2.10 21.97 -10.25
C VAL A 183 2.93 21.84 -11.53
N GLY A 184 4.23 21.51 -11.41
CA GLY A 184 5.13 21.30 -12.54
C GLY A 184 4.67 20.14 -13.44
N GLY A 185 4.20 19.05 -12.84
CA GLY A 185 3.55 17.96 -13.55
C GLY A 185 2.28 18.41 -14.27
N SER A 186 1.38 19.11 -13.58
CA SER A 186 0.15 19.64 -14.19
C SER A 186 0.44 20.59 -15.36
N LEU A 187 1.45 21.46 -15.25
CA LEU A 187 1.88 22.35 -16.33
C LEU A 187 2.44 21.57 -17.52
N PHE A 188 3.29 20.56 -17.27
CA PHE A 188 3.86 19.73 -18.34
C PHE A 188 2.79 18.92 -19.06
N SER A 189 1.80 18.40 -18.32
CA SER A 189 0.60 17.77 -18.89
C SER A 189 -0.15 18.69 -19.85
N LEU A 190 -0.44 19.93 -19.43
CA LEU A 190 -1.10 20.92 -20.30
C LEU A 190 -0.27 21.27 -21.54
N ALA A 191 1.04 21.32 -21.41
CA ALA A 191 1.94 21.60 -22.53
C ALA A 191 2.01 20.43 -23.52
N TRP A 192 1.90 19.20 -23.05
CA TRP A 192 1.99 17.99 -23.85
C TRP A 192 0.68 17.66 -24.58
N HIS A 193 -0.46 17.74 -23.89
CA HIS A 193 -1.76 17.33 -24.41
C HIS A 193 -2.48 18.46 -25.14
N THR A 194 -2.25 18.56 -26.45
CA THR A 194 -2.83 19.63 -27.29
C THR A 194 -4.29 19.44 -27.66
N GLN A 195 -4.84 18.22 -27.54
CA GLN A 195 -6.23 17.88 -27.92
C GLN A 195 -7.22 17.94 -26.75
N GLY A 196 -6.79 18.45 -25.59
CA GLY A 196 -7.58 18.40 -24.37
C GLY A 196 -7.06 17.36 -23.39
N VAL A 197 -7.10 17.68 -22.10
CA VAL A 197 -6.75 16.75 -21.03
C VAL A 197 -7.68 16.95 -19.85
N ASN A 198 -7.99 15.87 -19.14
CA ASN A 198 -8.65 15.84 -17.85
C ASN A 198 -7.84 14.95 -16.90
N SER A 199 -6.93 15.55 -16.14
CA SER A 199 -5.93 14.82 -15.35
C SER A 199 -6.16 15.00 -13.84
N VAL A 200 -5.98 13.92 -13.09
CA VAL A 200 -6.12 13.85 -11.64
C VAL A 200 -5.05 12.93 -11.06
N GLY A 201 -4.68 13.14 -9.80
CA GLY A 201 -3.84 12.23 -9.03
C GLY A 201 -2.62 12.94 -8.44
N ALA A 202 -2.23 12.48 -7.24
CA ALA A 202 -1.02 12.92 -6.56
C ALA A 202 0.28 12.52 -7.29
N SER A 203 0.19 11.66 -8.31
CA SER A 203 1.34 11.01 -8.93
C SER A 203 2.36 11.97 -9.52
N GLY A 204 1.98 13.14 -10.05
CA GLY A 204 2.95 14.15 -10.50
C GLY A 204 3.85 14.64 -9.37
N ALA A 205 3.27 14.94 -8.20
CA ALA A 205 4.02 15.32 -7.00
C ALA A 205 4.88 14.18 -6.46
N ILE A 206 4.38 12.94 -6.51
CA ILE A 206 5.09 11.72 -6.11
C ILE A 206 6.30 11.46 -7.03
N PHE A 207 6.17 11.64 -8.34
CA PHE A 207 7.30 11.62 -9.27
C PHE A 207 8.32 12.71 -8.98
N GLY A 208 7.89 13.84 -8.45
CA GLY A 208 8.76 14.84 -7.82
C GLY A 208 9.62 14.28 -6.70
N LEU A 209 9.05 13.48 -5.80
CA LEU A 209 9.80 12.86 -4.71
C LEU A 209 10.79 11.79 -5.20
N TYR A 210 10.43 11.03 -6.25
CA TYR A 210 11.40 10.17 -6.95
C TYR A 210 12.58 10.99 -7.50
N GLY A 211 12.30 12.10 -8.19
CA GLY A 211 13.31 13.00 -8.73
C GLY A 211 14.20 13.62 -7.66
N LEU A 212 13.61 14.03 -6.53
CA LEU A 212 14.33 14.53 -5.37
C LEU A 212 15.35 13.49 -4.86
N LEU A 213 14.90 12.27 -4.58
CA LEU A 213 15.77 11.22 -4.04
C LEU A 213 16.87 10.82 -5.04
N LEU A 214 16.54 10.73 -6.34
CA LEU A 214 17.52 10.49 -7.40
C LEU A 214 18.61 11.57 -7.42
N ALA A 215 18.23 12.85 -7.37
CA ALA A 215 19.18 13.97 -7.37
C ALA A 215 20.06 13.96 -6.10
N LEU A 216 19.47 13.80 -4.91
CA LEU A 216 20.24 13.75 -3.66
C LEU A 216 21.23 12.58 -3.64
N ALA A 217 20.84 11.42 -4.15
CA ALA A 217 21.70 10.25 -4.23
C ALA A 217 22.83 10.43 -5.26
N ALA A 218 22.50 10.90 -6.47
CA ALA A 218 23.45 11.11 -7.56
C ALA A 218 24.50 12.17 -7.21
N LEU A 219 24.07 13.28 -6.59
CA LEU A 219 24.93 14.38 -6.17
C LEU A 219 25.60 14.17 -4.82
N ARG A 220 25.37 12.99 -4.18
CA ARG A 220 25.99 12.61 -2.91
C ARG A 220 25.69 13.58 -1.76
N ALA A 221 24.52 14.21 -1.78
CA ALA A 221 24.10 15.19 -0.79
C ALA A 221 23.83 14.59 0.60
N VAL A 222 23.64 13.27 0.65
CA VAL A 222 23.40 12.50 1.89
C VAL A 222 24.55 11.51 2.10
N PRO A 223 25.08 11.37 3.32
CA PRO A 223 26.11 10.38 3.62
C PRO A 223 25.53 8.97 3.48
N MET A 224 26.06 8.21 2.52
CA MET A 224 25.71 6.82 2.24
C MET A 224 26.96 6.09 1.75
N SER A 225 27.06 4.80 2.05
CA SER A 225 28.02 3.93 1.39
C SER A 225 27.77 3.85 -0.12
N ARG A 226 28.77 3.40 -0.87
CA ARG A 226 28.62 3.20 -2.32
C ARG A 226 27.51 2.20 -2.65
N ALA A 227 27.38 1.13 -1.86
CA ALA A 227 26.38 0.09 -2.06
C ALA A 227 24.97 0.63 -1.85
N GLU A 228 24.70 1.27 -0.70
CA GLU A 228 23.39 1.87 -0.39
C GLU A 228 22.96 2.87 -1.45
N ARG A 229 23.88 3.73 -1.91
CA ARG A 229 23.60 4.71 -2.96
C ARG A 229 23.21 4.04 -4.28
N LEU A 230 23.95 3.02 -4.71
CA LEU A 230 23.64 2.31 -5.95
C LEU A 230 22.31 1.57 -5.83
N SER A 231 22.03 0.94 -4.70
CA SER A 231 20.74 0.29 -4.43
C SER A 231 19.59 1.29 -4.49
N LEU A 232 19.72 2.46 -3.85
CA LEU A 232 18.71 3.51 -3.91
C LEU A 232 18.50 4.01 -5.34
N LEU A 233 19.57 4.34 -6.07
CA LEU A 233 19.48 4.82 -7.45
C LEU A 233 18.79 3.80 -8.36
N TRP A 234 19.20 2.53 -8.31
CA TRP A 234 18.60 1.48 -9.13
C TRP A 234 17.14 1.23 -8.75
N PHE A 235 16.83 1.22 -7.46
CA PHE A 235 15.46 1.01 -6.99
C PHE A 235 14.54 2.17 -7.41
N MET A 236 14.98 3.43 -7.23
CA MET A 236 14.22 4.61 -7.69
C MET A 236 14.03 4.59 -9.21
N LEU A 237 15.09 4.29 -9.97
CA LEU A 237 15.01 4.21 -11.43
C LEU A 237 14.07 3.10 -11.89
N TYR A 238 14.14 1.92 -11.25
CA TYR A 238 13.24 0.82 -11.53
C TYR A 238 11.78 1.19 -11.27
N MET A 239 11.47 1.82 -10.13
CA MET A 239 10.11 2.28 -9.81
C MET A 239 9.59 3.32 -10.82
N VAL A 240 10.41 4.29 -11.19
CA VAL A 240 10.06 5.30 -12.21
C VAL A 240 9.79 4.64 -13.55
N LEU A 241 10.70 3.80 -14.04
CA LEU A 241 10.56 3.15 -15.35
C LEU A 241 9.35 2.21 -15.38
N ASN A 242 9.17 1.39 -14.34
CA ASN A 242 8.02 0.48 -14.28
C ASN A 242 6.70 1.24 -14.25
N SER A 243 6.62 2.34 -13.49
CA SER A 243 5.42 3.18 -13.42
C SER A 243 5.11 3.86 -14.77
N LEU A 244 6.12 4.38 -15.46
CA LEU A 244 5.93 5.00 -16.79
C LEU A 244 5.51 3.96 -17.84
N VAL A 245 6.10 2.77 -17.82
CA VAL A 245 5.71 1.66 -18.72
C VAL A 245 4.28 1.22 -18.44
N ALA A 246 3.89 1.02 -17.18
CA ALA A 246 2.52 0.69 -16.81
C ALA A 246 1.53 1.80 -17.23
N GLY A 247 1.97 3.06 -17.19
CA GLY A 247 1.19 4.21 -17.63
C GLY A 247 0.96 4.29 -19.14
N LEU A 248 1.65 3.49 -19.97
CA LEU A 248 1.40 3.44 -21.42
C LEU A 248 0.14 2.65 -21.78
N GLU A 249 -0.20 1.64 -20.98
CA GLU A 249 -1.36 0.76 -21.20
C GLU A 249 -2.59 1.21 -20.40
N ALA A 250 -2.40 2.05 -19.39
CA ALA A 250 -3.45 2.60 -18.54
C ALA A 250 -3.88 4.01 -19.00
N ASN A 251 -5.04 4.46 -18.53
CA ASN A 251 -5.48 5.86 -18.69
C ASN A 251 -4.73 6.79 -17.71
N THR A 252 -3.39 6.82 -17.83
CA THR A 252 -2.46 7.50 -16.93
C THR A 252 -1.77 8.65 -17.65
N ASP A 253 -1.65 9.79 -16.96
CA ASP A 253 -0.99 10.96 -17.52
C ASP A 253 0.53 10.94 -17.30
N ASN A 254 1.23 10.22 -18.18
CA ASN A 254 2.69 10.13 -18.15
C ASN A 254 3.39 11.49 -18.38
N ALA A 255 2.75 12.45 -19.04
CA ALA A 255 3.31 13.79 -19.18
C ALA A 255 3.38 14.50 -17.82
N ALA A 256 2.35 14.35 -16.98
CA ALA A 256 2.40 14.84 -15.61
C ALA A 256 3.50 14.17 -14.76
N HIS A 257 3.70 12.86 -14.94
CA HIS A 257 4.77 12.13 -14.25
C HIS A 257 6.17 12.64 -14.64
N VAL A 258 6.42 12.81 -15.94
CA VAL A 258 7.69 13.34 -16.44
C VAL A 258 7.93 14.77 -15.95
N GLY A 259 6.93 15.65 -16.03
CA GLY A 259 7.03 17.03 -15.52
C GLY A 259 7.32 17.09 -14.02
N GLY A 260 6.66 16.23 -13.24
CA GLY A 260 6.91 16.08 -11.81
C GLY A 260 8.33 15.63 -11.50
N LEU A 261 8.81 14.58 -12.19
CA LEU A 261 10.16 14.02 -12.06
C LEU A 261 11.24 15.07 -12.36
N ILE A 262 11.10 15.79 -13.47
CA ILE A 262 12.02 16.87 -13.85
C ILE A 262 12.06 17.95 -12.77
N THR A 263 10.89 18.39 -12.30
CA THR A 263 10.79 19.41 -11.24
C THR A 263 11.49 18.94 -9.96
N GLY A 264 11.29 17.66 -9.59
CA GLY A 264 11.92 17.04 -8.43
C GLY A 264 13.44 16.93 -8.55
N LEU A 265 13.95 16.54 -9.72
CA LEU A 265 15.39 16.48 -10.02
C LEU A 265 16.03 17.86 -9.85
N PHE A 266 15.40 18.91 -10.41
CA PHE A 266 15.88 20.28 -10.25
C PHE A 266 15.86 20.75 -8.80
N ALA A 267 14.76 20.50 -8.08
CA ALA A 267 14.66 20.89 -6.68
C ALA A 267 15.68 20.15 -5.79
N GLY A 268 15.90 18.85 -6.02
CA GLY A 268 16.91 18.07 -5.32
C GLY A 268 18.34 18.53 -5.61
N ALA A 269 18.64 18.90 -6.86
CA ALA A 269 19.92 19.50 -7.22
C ALA A 269 20.13 20.84 -6.51
N LEU A 270 19.11 21.70 -6.49
CA LEU A 270 19.15 22.98 -5.78
C LEU A 270 19.36 22.79 -4.27
N LEU A 271 18.63 21.85 -3.64
CA LEU A 271 18.80 21.56 -2.21
C LEU A 271 20.19 20.98 -1.89
N SER A 272 20.77 20.22 -2.82
CA SER A 272 22.14 19.71 -2.69
C SER A 272 23.16 20.85 -2.66
N LEU A 273 22.94 21.92 -3.43
CA LEU A 273 23.78 23.12 -3.44
C LEU A 273 23.56 24.00 -2.19
N LEU A 274 22.32 24.14 -1.72
CA LEU A 274 21.97 24.98 -0.57
C LEU A 274 22.27 24.32 0.79
N GLY A 275 22.52 23.01 0.81
CA GLY A 275 22.79 22.24 2.01
C GLY A 275 21.53 21.70 2.71
N LEU A 276 21.62 20.45 3.15
CA LEU A 276 20.55 19.76 3.88
C LEU A 276 20.56 20.11 5.38
N PRO A 277 19.42 19.97 6.08
CA PRO A 277 19.37 20.17 7.52
C PRO A 277 20.36 19.21 8.22
N LYS A 278 21.02 19.67 9.28
CA LYS A 278 21.83 18.77 10.11
C LYS A 278 20.90 17.77 10.78
N PRO A 279 21.26 16.47 10.83
CA PRO A 279 20.48 15.50 11.58
C PRO A 279 20.38 15.97 13.05
N PRO A 280 19.22 15.81 13.70
CA PRO A 280 19.10 16.11 15.11
C PRO A 280 20.18 15.33 15.86
N LYS A 281 20.92 16.00 16.75
CA LYS A 281 21.89 15.33 17.61
C LYS A 281 21.12 14.24 18.36
N GLN A 282 21.44 12.97 18.11
CA GLN A 282 20.97 11.90 18.97
C GLN A 282 21.58 12.19 20.34
N GLY A 283 20.75 12.67 21.27
CA GLY A 283 21.14 12.75 22.67
C GLY A 283 21.38 11.33 23.12
N ILE A 284 22.65 10.95 23.24
CA ILE A 284 23.03 9.76 23.98
C ILE A 284 22.67 10.10 25.43
N SER A 285 21.48 9.68 25.89
CA SER A 285 21.27 9.52 27.32
C SER A 285 22.13 8.33 27.73
N ALA A 286 23.33 8.65 28.23
CA ALA A 286 24.10 7.74 29.05
C ALA A 286 23.34 7.43 30.35
#